data_AF-A0A2G8L5C3-F1
#
_entry.id   AF-A0A2G8L5C3-F1
#
_cell.length_a   1.000
_cell.length_b   1.000
_cell.length_c   1.000
_cell.angle_alpha   90.00
_cell.angle_beta   90.00
_cell.angle_gamma   90.00
#
_symmetry.space_group_name_H-M   'P 1'
#
loop_
_entity.id
_entity.type
_entity.pdbx_description
1 polymer ?
#
loop_
_entity_poly.entity_id
_entity_poly.type
_entity_poly.pdbx_seq_one_letter_code
_entity_poly.pdbx_strand_id
1 'polypeptide(L)'
;MVAYNGSLYYNVRSSRDIARYDIAEQRSKKSPLPPTTIVENRGAYLSGAYSDIDFAVDESGLWVIFTTSSTDGVISISKLDPDTLLPSDTWVTSVAKSRQGNCFVICQVLHCTNGFRTHTDLINYYFDTKTSIESFTYVPIDSKYWATFALSYNPYDQKLYGWDNGHLVVYQILFKG
;
A
#
# COMPACT_ATOMS: atom_id res chain seq x y z
N MET A 1 3.46 -4.96 -5.13
CA MET A 1 3.24 -5.09 -6.60
C MET A 1 1.76 -5.28 -6.82
N VAL A 2 1.17 -4.66 -7.84
CA VAL A 2 -0.24 -4.82 -8.20
C VAL A 2 -0.40 -5.04 -9.70
N ALA A 3 -1.47 -5.71 -10.10
CA ALA A 3 -1.92 -5.77 -11.49
C ALA A 3 -3.09 -4.80 -11.67
N TYR A 4 -3.00 -3.90 -12.65
CA TYR A 4 -4.03 -2.90 -12.93
C TYR A 4 -4.06 -2.62 -14.43
N ASN A 5 -5.25 -2.64 -15.03
CA ASN A 5 -5.49 -2.32 -16.44
C ASN A 5 -4.48 -2.98 -17.42
N GLY A 6 -4.30 -4.30 -17.30
CA GLY A 6 -3.41 -5.07 -18.19
C GLY A 6 -1.91 -4.88 -17.95
N SER A 7 -1.51 -4.18 -16.88
CA SER A 7 -0.12 -3.89 -16.56
C SER A 7 0.24 -4.29 -15.13
N LEU A 8 1.51 -4.62 -14.90
CA LEU A 8 2.06 -4.83 -13.56
C LEU A 8 2.76 -3.56 -13.08
N TYR A 9 2.52 -3.18 -11.82
CA TYR A 9 3.13 -2.04 -11.16
C TYR A 9 3.94 -2.50 -9.95
N TYR A 10 5.21 -2.11 -9.89
CA TYR A 10 6.13 -2.62 -8.89
C TYR A 10 7.28 -1.65 -8.60
N ASN A 11 7.88 -1.81 -7.42
CA ASN A 11 9.13 -1.15 -7.08
C ASN A 11 10.32 -1.87 -7.74
N VAL A 12 11.22 -1.10 -8.36
CA VAL A 12 12.48 -1.61 -8.89
C VAL A 12 13.44 -1.89 -7.74
N ARG A 13 14.03 -3.08 -7.75
CA ARG A 13 14.91 -3.56 -6.68
C ARG A 13 15.98 -2.54 -6.31
N SER A 14 16.11 -2.28 -5.01
CA SER A 14 17.15 -1.42 -4.43
C SER A 14 17.17 0.00 -5.00
N SER A 15 16.02 0.51 -5.45
CA SER A 15 15.90 1.91 -5.87
C SER A 15 14.55 2.50 -5.50
N ARG A 16 14.44 3.83 -5.62
CA ARG A 16 13.19 4.58 -5.51
C ARG A 16 12.37 4.57 -6.81
N ASP A 17 12.81 3.83 -7.82
CA ASP A 17 12.09 3.78 -9.08
C ASP A 17 10.88 2.87 -8.94
N ILE A 18 9.78 3.35 -9.50
CA ILE A 18 8.60 2.57 -9.76
C ILE A 18 8.53 2.22 -11.24
N ALA A 19 7.98 1.06 -11.55
CA ALA A 19 7.89 0.54 -12.90
C ALA A 19 6.46 0.11 -13.23
N ARG A 20 6.10 0.31 -14.49
CA ARG A 20 4.96 -0.28 -15.17
C ARG A 20 5.50 -1.28 -16.19
N TYR A 21 5.00 -2.51 -16.17
CA TYR A 21 5.23 -3.49 -17.22
C TYR A 21 3.90 -3.78 -17.92
N ASP A 22 3.79 -3.38 -19.18
CA ASP A 22 2.67 -3.71 -20.04
C ASP A 22 2.78 -5.18 -20.47
N ILE A 23 1.77 -5.99 -20.14
CA ILE A 23 1.81 -7.44 -20.36
C ILE A 23 1.64 -7.76 -21.85
N ALA A 24 0.80 -7.00 -22.56
CA ALA A 24 0.50 -7.25 -23.97
C ALA A 24 1.68 -6.83 -24.86
N GLU A 25 2.26 -5.66 -24.58
CA GLU A 25 3.40 -5.13 -25.34
C GLU A 25 4.75 -5.69 -24.87
N GLN A 26 4.80 -6.33 -23.69
CA GLN A 26 6.01 -6.79 -23.03
C GLN A 26 7.05 -5.69 -22.84
N ARG A 27 6.59 -4.47 -22.55
CA ARG A 27 7.43 -3.28 -22.40
C ARG A 27 7.34 -2.69 -21.00
N SER A 28 8.48 -2.21 -20.51
CA SER A 28 8.56 -1.55 -19.21
C SER A 28 8.80 -0.05 -19.35
N LYS A 29 8.11 0.74 -18.51
CA LYS A 29 8.41 2.14 -18.24
C LYS A 29 8.77 2.30 -16.78
N LYS A 30 9.67 3.24 -16.48
CA LYS A 30 10.09 3.56 -15.10
C LYS A 30 9.92 5.05 -14.84
N SER A 31 9.64 5.38 -13.60
CA SER A 31 9.64 6.74 -13.08
C SER A 31 10.19 6.74 -11.66
N PRO A 32 11.03 7.70 -11.26
CA PRO A 32 11.51 7.78 -9.91
C PRO A 32 10.51 8.48 -8.98
N LEU A 33 10.30 7.94 -7.77
CA LEU A 33 9.68 8.69 -6.65
C LEU A 33 10.60 9.83 -6.19
N PRO A 34 10.19 10.77 -5.31
CA PRO A 34 11.04 11.88 -4.88
C PRO A 34 12.43 11.44 -4.38
N PRO A 35 13.50 12.25 -4.56
CA PRO A 35 14.86 11.89 -4.13
C PRO A 35 15.01 11.59 -2.64
N THR A 36 14.10 12.11 -1.82
CA THR A 36 14.03 11.89 -0.36
C THR A 36 13.35 10.58 0.02
N THR A 37 12.87 9.78 -0.94
CA THR A 37 12.22 8.49 -0.67
C THR A 37 13.18 7.54 0.04
N ILE A 38 12.74 6.99 1.17
CA ILE A 38 13.52 6.05 1.97
C ILE A 38 13.33 4.64 1.39
N VAL A 39 14.44 3.96 1.08
CA VAL A 39 14.46 2.64 0.45
C VAL A 39 15.49 1.72 1.12
N GLU A 40 15.62 0.49 0.61
CA GLU A 40 16.55 -0.55 1.10
C GLU A 40 16.17 -1.05 2.50
N ASN A 41 14.89 -1.32 2.70
CA ASN A 41 14.28 -1.80 3.93
C ASN A 41 14.37 -0.81 5.11
N ARG A 42 14.66 0.47 4.84
CA ARG A 42 14.74 1.55 5.84
C ARG A 42 13.42 2.32 5.98
N GLY A 43 12.54 2.25 4.98
CA GLY A 43 11.20 2.85 4.95
C GLY A 43 10.10 1.78 5.01
N ALA A 44 10.43 0.57 5.45
CA ALA A 44 9.57 -0.59 5.43
C ALA A 44 8.48 -0.58 6.53
N TYR A 45 7.47 -1.43 6.35
CA TYR A 45 6.51 -1.79 7.41
C TYR A 45 7.16 -2.63 8.51
N LEU A 46 6.40 -3.00 9.55
CA LEU A 46 6.85 -3.90 10.64
C LEU A 46 7.44 -5.22 10.14
N SER A 47 6.95 -5.74 9.01
CA SER A 47 7.47 -6.97 8.42
C SER A 47 8.89 -6.83 7.85
N GLY A 48 9.34 -5.60 7.60
CA GLY A 48 10.50 -5.35 6.76
C GLY A 48 10.23 -5.83 5.34
N ALA A 49 10.96 -6.86 4.92
CA ALA A 49 10.78 -7.55 3.64
C ALA A 49 10.86 -6.64 2.39
N TYR A 50 11.66 -5.57 2.46
CA TYR A 50 11.80 -4.59 1.36
C TYR A 50 10.45 -3.98 0.94
N SER A 51 9.55 -3.79 1.91
CA SER A 51 8.23 -3.19 1.71
C SER A 51 8.26 -1.66 1.67
N ASP A 52 9.40 -1.03 1.38
CA ASP A 52 9.57 0.42 1.44
C ASP A 52 8.55 1.18 0.60
N ILE A 53 8.25 0.65 -0.58
CA ILE A 53 7.31 1.19 -1.55
C ILE A 53 6.24 0.13 -1.81
N ASP A 54 5.00 0.46 -1.47
CA ASP A 54 3.86 -0.41 -1.66
C ASP A 54 2.87 0.19 -2.65
N PHE A 55 2.22 -0.66 -3.43
CA PHE A 55 1.23 -0.25 -4.42
C PHE A 55 -0.15 -0.68 -3.97
N ALA A 56 -1.12 0.19 -4.20
CA ALA A 56 -2.53 -0.12 -3.97
C ALA A 56 -3.37 0.25 -5.19
N VAL A 57 -4.51 -0.41 -5.31
CA VAL A 57 -5.54 -0.11 -6.30
C VAL A 57 -6.86 -0.02 -5.57
N ASP A 58 -7.65 0.98 -5.90
CA ASP A 58 -9.03 1.12 -5.43
C ASP A 58 -9.93 1.53 -6.59
N GLU A 59 -11.18 1.90 -6.29
CA GLU A 59 -12.18 2.35 -7.26
C GLU A 59 -11.74 3.58 -8.06
N SER A 60 -10.81 4.38 -7.55
CA SER A 60 -10.26 5.57 -8.22
C SER A 60 -8.97 5.28 -9.00
N GLY A 61 -8.43 4.06 -8.91
CA GLY A 61 -7.31 3.58 -9.71
C GLY A 61 -6.05 3.35 -8.88
N LEU A 62 -4.90 3.75 -9.43
CA LEU A 62 -3.58 3.39 -8.89
C LEU A 62 -3.05 4.36 -7.83
N TRP A 63 -2.41 3.80 -6.80
CA TRP A 63 -1.77 4.51 -5.69
C TRP A 63 -0.39 3.93 -5.37
N VAL A 64 0.45 4.74 -4.75
CA VAL A 64 1.72 4.32 -4.16
C VAL A 64 1.86 4.86 -2.74
N ILE A 65 2.30 4.00 -1.83
CA ILE A 65 2.49 4.25 -0.40
C ILE A 65 3.98 4.10 -0.10
N PHE A 66 4.59 5.14 0.45
CA PHE A 66 6.04 5.19 0.68
C PHE A 66 6.35 6.11 1.86
N THR A 67 7.64 6.33 2.13
CA THR A 67 8.11 7.28 3.14
C THR A 67 9.21 8.14 2.58
N THR A 68 9.37 9.35 3.14
CA THR A 68 10.49 10.23 2.79
C THR A 68 11.25 10.66 4.03
N SER A 69 12.53 10.98 3.87
CA SER A 69 13.36 11.57 4.94
C SER A 69 12.93 12.98 5.31
N SER A 70 12.20 13.68 4.43
CA SER A 70 11.66 15.01 4.69
C SER A 70 10.44 15.02 5.61
N THR A 71 9.83 13.87 5.87
CA THR A 71 8.66 13.71 6.75
C THR A 71 8.93 12.74 7.90
N ASP A 72 10.20 12.52 8.24
CA ASP A 72 10.64 11.65 9.33
C ASP A 72 10.05 10.22 9.28
N GLY A 73 9.83 9.69 8.07
CA GLY A 73 9.35 8.32 7.88
C GLY A 73 7.87 8.09 8.18
N VAL A 74 7.06 9.14 8.31
CA VAL A 74 5.59 9.01 8.27
C VAL A 74 5.12 8.64 6.86
N ILE A 75 3.98 7.96 6.78
CA ILE A 75 3.44 7.48 5.50
C ILE A 75 3.11 8.68 4.60
N SER A 76 3.66 8.66 3.40
CA SER A 76 3.22 9.44 2.25
C SER A 76 2.45 8.53 1.31
N ILE A 77 1.31 9.00 0.81
CA ILE A 77 0.52 8.31 -0.21
C ILE A 77 0.38 9.25 -1.41
N SER A 78 0.58 8.72 -2.62
CA SER A 78 0.36 9.46 -3.86
C SER A 78 -0.63 8.74 -4.77
N LYS A 79 -1.53 9.52 -5.38
CA LYS A 79 -2.34 9.04 -6.50
C LYS A 79 -1.46 9.07 -7.75
N LEU A 80 -1.40 7.95 -8.48
CA LEU A 80 -0.60 7.85 -9.68
C LEU A 80 -1.47 7.92 -10.94
N ASP A 81 -0.97 8.63 -11.94
CA ASP A 81 -1.37 8.41 -13.31
C ASP A 81 -0.77 7.07 -13.80
N PRO A 82 -1.60 6.11 -14.24
CA PRO A 82 -1.16 4.75 -14.54
C PRO A 82 -0.28 4.64 -15.79
N ASP A 83 -0.25 5.64 -16.67
CA ASP A 83 0.51 5.61 -17.93
C ASP A 83 1.86 6.34 -17.81
N THR A 84 1.87 7.43 -17.06
CA THR A 84 3.04 8.27 -16.83
C THR A 84 3.84 7.87 -15.60
N LEU A 85 3.21 7.22 -14.61
CA LEU A 85 3.75 6.95 -13.28
C LEU A 85 4.09 8.24 -12.50
N LEU A 86 3.52 9.37 -12.90
CA LEU A 86 3.68 10.62 -12.17
C LEU A 86 2.59 10.74 -11.10
N PRO A 87 2.93 11.24 -9.89
CA PRO A 87 1.94 11.62 -8.90
C PRO A 87 1.03 12.72 -9.44
N SER A 88 -0.29 12.54 -9.39
CA SER A 88 -1.24 13.65 -9.57
C SER A 88 -1.31 14.47 -8.29
N ASP A 89 -1.34 13.79 -7.15
CA ASP A 89 -1.50 14.36 -5.82
C ASP A 89 -0.72 13.52 -4.82
N THR A 90 -0.28 14.14 -3.72
CA THR A 90 0.45 13.48 -2.64
C THR A 90 0.01 14.02 -1.29
N TRP A 91 -0.26 13.10 -0.36
CA TRP A 91 -0.65 13.39 1.01
C TRP A 91 0.36 12.80 1.97
N VAL A 92 0.54 13.49 3.10
CA VAL A 92 1.40 13.07 4.21
C VAL A 92 0.50 12.83 5.42
N THR A 93 0.57 11.62 5.97
CA THR A 93 -0.18 11.20 7.17
C THR A 93 0.56 11.58 8.46
N SER A 94 -0.05 11.35 9.62
CA SER A 94 0.63 11.47 10.93
C SER A 94 1.28 10.18 11.46
N VAL A 95 1.16 9.05 10.74
CA VAL A 95 1.60 7.75 11.26
C VAL A 95 2.90 7.26 10.64
N ALA A 96 3.83 6.80 11.48
CA ALA A 96 5.08 6.18 11.04
C ALA A 96 4.81 4.85 10.33
N LYS A 97 5.35 4.67 9.12
CA LYS A 97 5.18 3.43 8.34
C LYS A 97 5.79 2.22 9.04
N SER A 98 6.90 2.44 9.74
CA SER A 98 7.63 1.42 10.54
C SER A 98 6.83 0.88 11.74
N ARG A 99 5.69 1.50 12.08
CA ARG A 99 4.78 1.05 13.14
C ARG A 99 3.49 0.41 12.60
N GLN A 100 3.35 0.31 11.28
CA GLN A 100 2.20 -0.34 10.65
C GLN A 100 2.58 -1.73 10.14
N GLY A 101 1.62 -2.65 10.23
CA GLY A 101 1.72 -4.01 9.70
C GLY A 101 1.71 -4.03 8.18
N ASN A 102 0.65 -3.46 7.61
CA ASN A 102 0.48 -3.23 6.19
C ASN A 102 -0.53 -2.10 5.97
N CYS A 103 -0.69 -1.61 4.73
CA CYS A 103 -1.76 -0.68 4.41
C CYS A 103 -2.36 -0.96 3.03
N PHE A 104 -3.63 -0.62 2.86
CA PHE A 104 -4.38 -0.76 1.61
C PHE A 104 -5.29 0.45 1.42
N VAL A 105 -5.85 0.63 0.22
CA VAL A 105 -6.72 1.77 -0.11
C VAL A 105 -8.08 1.27 -0.56
N ILE A 106 -9.16 1.87 -0.05
CA ILE A 106 -10.53 1.63 -0.50
C ILE A 106 -11.26 2.97 -0.57
N CYS A 107 -11.97 3.25 -1.67
CA CYS A 107 -12.75 4.49 -1.82
C CYS A 107 -11.96 5.78 -1.53
N GLN A 108 -10.67 5.81 -1.85
CA GLN A 108 -9.70 6.89 -1.59
C GLN A 108 -9.38 7.11 -0.11
N VAL A 109 -9.60 6.09 0.71
CA VAL A 109 -9.24 6.06 2.12
C VAL A 109 -8.11 5.05 2.30
N LEU A 110 -6.96 5.53 2.78
CA LEU A 110 -5.87 4.67 3.22
C LEU A 110 -6.26 4.04 4.55
N HIS A 111 -6.16 2.72 4.64
CA HIS A 111 -6.34 1.95 5.87
C HIS A 111 -5.04 1.24 6.21
N CYS A 112 -4.65 1.26 7.48
CA CYS A 112 -3.44 0.58 7.94
C CYS A 112 -3.75 -0.37 9.11
N THR A 113 -2.97 -1.44 9.21
CA THR A 113 -2.99 -2.36 10.34
C THR A 113 -1.82 -2.11 11.29
N ASN A 114 -1.88 -2.57 12.54
CA ASN A 114 -0.81 -2.34 13.54
C ASN A 114 0.00 -3.59 13.93
N GLY A 115 -0.28 -4.73 13.31
CA GLY A 115 0.31 -6.01 13.62
C GLY A 115 0.99 -6.67 12.42
N PHE A 116 1.94 -7.56 12.70
CA PHE A 116 2.52 -8.40 11.67
C PHE A 116 2.53 -9.85 12.14
N ARG A 117 3.27 -10.15 13.22
CA ARG A 117 3.36 -11.49 13.84
C ARG A 117 2.36 -11.65 14.97
N THR A 118 1.08 -11.71 14.61
CA THR A 118 -0.04 -11.87 15.55
C THR A 118 -1.15 -12.66 14.87
N HIS A 119 -1.96 -13.40 15.62
CA HIS A 119 -3.15 -14.06 15.06
C HIS A 119 -4.32 -13.09 14.89
N THR A 120 -4.36 -12.05 15.72
CA THR A 120 -5.40 -11.01 15.64
C THR A 120 -4.69 -9.67 15.52
N ASP A 121 -4.86 -9.05 14.36
CA ASP A 121 -4.40 -7.71 14.04
C ASP A 121 -5.61 -6.77 14.06
N LEU A 122 -5.36 -5.47 14.06
CA LEU A 122 -6.39 -4.45 13.95
C LEU A 122 -6.08 -3.60 12.73
N ILE A 123 -7.07 -3.42 11.84
CA ILE A 123 -7.12 -2.20 11.04
C ILE A 123 -7.34 -1.08 12.06
N ASN A 124 -6.30 -0.30 12.30
CA ASN A 124 -6.23 0.58 13.46
C ASN A 124 -6.16 2.07 13.09
N TYR A 125 -5.99 2.40 11.82
CA TYR A 125 -5.81 3.76 11.35
C TYR A 125 -6.45 3.93 9.97
N TYR A 126 -7.01 5.11 9.72
CA TYR A 126 -7.41 5.52 8.38
C TYR A 126 -7.04 6.98 8.10
N PHE A 127 -6.86 7.28 6.81
CA PHE A 127 -6.66 8.63 6.26
C PHE A 127 -7.52 8.79 5.00
N ASP A 128 -8.46 9.72 5.00
CA ASP A 128 -9.29 10.07 3.84
C ASP A 128 -8.59 11.14 3.00
N THR A 129 -8.18 10.79 1.77
CA THR A 129 -7.43 11.71 0.91
C THR A 129 -8.27 12.87 0.36
N LYS A 130 -9.60 12.76 0.37
CA LYS A 130 -10.49 13.83 -0.10
C LYS A 130 -10.64 14.93 0.93
N THR A 131 -10.70 14.54 2.20
CA THR A 131 -10.96 15.46 3.33
C THR A 131 -9.71 15.76 4.15
N SER A 132 -8.62 15.01 3.95
CA SER A 132 -7.44 14.99 4.83
C SER A 132 -7.77 14.67 6.29
N ILE A 133 -8.90 14.01 6.55
CA ILE A 133 -9.27 13.57 7.89
C ILE A 133 -8.60 12.22 8.15
N GLU A 134 -7.99 12.11 9.32
CA GLU A 134 -7.39 10.89 9.82
C GLU A 134 -7.84 10.59 11.25
N SER A 135 -7.94 9.31 11.59
CA SER A 135 -8.24 8.88 12.95
C SER A 135 -7.83 7.42 13.17
N PHE A 136 -7.83 7.03 14.44
CA PHE A 136 -7.68 5.64 14.83
C PHE A 136 -9.03 4.93 14.82
N THR A 137 -9.02 3.67 14.42
CA THR A 137 -10.18 2.77 14.42
C THR A 137 -9.79 1.44 15.06
N TYR A 138 -10.75 0.55 15.25
CA TYR A 138 -10.53 -0.74 15.92
C TYR A 138 -11.36 -1.81 15.22
N VAL A 139 -10.96 -2.18 14.00
CA VAL A 139 -11.61 -3.25 13.23
C VAL A 139 -10.70 -4.48 13.23
N PRO A 140 -11.10 -5.58 13.87
CA PRO A 140 -10.31 -6.81 13.87
C PRO A 140 -10.09 -7.38 12.47
N ILE A 141 -8.88 -7.89 12.23
CA ILE A 141 -8.53 -8.69 11.06
C ILE A 141 -7.66 -9.86 11.52
N ASP A 142 -8.12 -11.08 11.26
CA ASP A 142 -7.45 -12.29 11.74
C ASP A 142 -6.39 -12.76 10.73
N SER A 143 -5.14 -12.90 11.19
CA SER A 143 -4.10 -13.60 10.47
C SER A 143 -4.13 -15.08 10.84
N LYS A 144 -4.75 -15.88 9.97
CA LYS A 144 -4.89 -17.33 10.15
C LYS A 144 -3.53 -18.04 10.28
N TYR A 145 -2.50 -17.55 9.59
CA TYR A 145 -1.18 -18.18 9.52
C TYR A 145 -0.08 -17.34 10.18
N TRP A 146 -0.47 -16.47 11.12
CA TRP A 146 0.38 -15.73 12.06
C TRP A 146 1.19 -14.54 11.50
N ALA A 147 1.42 -14.44 10.19
CA ALA A 147 2.30 -13.41 9.64
C ALA A 147 1.83 -12.86 8.28
N THR A 148 1.11 -11.74 8.32
CA THR A 148 0.63 -11.05 7.12
C THR A 148 1.72 -10.17 6.48
N PHE A 149 2.26 -10.59 5.33
CA PHE A 149 3.31 -9.85 4.61
C PHE A 149 2.76 -8.81 3.62
N ALA A 150 1.55 -9.03 3.11
CA ALA A 150 0.90 -8.14 2.17
C ALA A 150 -0.62 -8.16 2.37
N LEU A 151 -1.27 -7.02 2.22
CA LEU A 151 -2.72 -6.86 2.11
C LEU A 151 -3.03 -5.99 0.90
N SER A 152 -3.86 -6.47 -0.02
CA SER A 152 -4.18 -5.76 -1.25
C SER A 152 -5.67 -5.81 -1.50
N TYR A 153 -6.29 -4.64 -1.63
CA TYR A 153 -7.69 -4.53 -1.99
C TYR A 153 -7.86 -4.71 -3.50
N ASN A 154 -8.91 -5.42 -3.89
CA ASN A 154 -9.32 -5.53 -5.29
C ASN A 154 -10.70 -4.87 -5.47
N PRO A 155 -10.78 -3.72 -6.17
CA PRO A 155 -12.04 -3.03 -6.39
C PRO A 155 -13.00 -3.77 -7.33
N TYR A 156 -12.50 -4.73 -8.13
CA TYR A 156 -13.34 -5.48 -9.07
C TYR A 156 -14.31 -6.42 -8.35
N ASP A 157 -13.85 -7.12 -7.31
CA ASP A 157 -14.67 -8.05 -6.53
C ASP A 157 -14.86 -7.64 -5.07
N GLN A 158 -14.38 -6.45 -4.71
CA GLN A 158 -14.52 -5.80 -3.40
C GLN A 158 -14.03 -6.66 -2.23
N LYS A 159 -12.88 -7.33 -2.42
CA LYS A 159 -12.24 -8.16 -1.40
C LYS A 159 -10.84 -7.69 -1.06
N LEU A 160 -10.43 -8.02 0.15
CA LEU A 160 -9.05 -7.84 0.59
C LEU A 160 -8.31 -9.18 0.46
N TYR A 161 -7.21 -9.18 -0.26
CA TYR A 161 -6.34 -10.34 -0.48
C TYR A 161 -5.11 -10.20 0.41
N GLY A 162 -4.86 -11.19 1.25
CA GLY A 162 -3.71 -11.25 2.14
C GLY A 162 -2.71 -12.34 1.74
N TRP A 163 -1.42 -12.04 1.81
CA TRP A 163 -0.36 -13.04 1.79
C TRP A 163 0.11 -13.29 3.22
N ASP A 164 -0.38 -14.39 3.80
CA ASP A 164 -0.17 -14.75 5.19
C ASP A 164 0.72 -15.99 5.27
N ASN A 165 1.99 -15.78 5.62
CA ASN A 165 2.99 -16.82 5.85
C ASN A 165 2.97 -17.98 4.81
N GLY A 166 2.98 -17.63 3.52
CA GLY A 166 2.96 -18.61 2.43
C GLY A 166 1.57 -18.98 1.90
N HIS A 167 0.51 -18.40 2.45
CA HIS A 167 -0.87 -18.71 2.08
C HIS A 167 -1.59 -17.48 1.56
N LEU A 168 -2.38 -17.66 0.49
CA LEU A 168 -3.35 -16.67 0.07
C LEU A 168 -4.59 -16.76 0.97
N VAL A 169 -4.95 -15.66 1.61
CA VAL A 169 -6.15 -15.50 2.42
C VAL A 169 -7.01 -14.41 1.79
N VAL A 170 -8.34 -14.57 1.85
CA VAL A 170 -9.28 -13.62 1.26
C VAL A 170 -10.28 -13.21 2.33
N TYR A 171 -10.43 -11.89 2.54
CA TYR A 171 -11.38 -11.32 3.48
C TYR A 171 -12.55 -10.69 2.72
N GLN A 172 -13.76 -11.01 3.17
CA GLN A 172 -14.96 -10.32 2.74
C GLN A 172 -15.04 -8.96 3.44
N ILE A 173 -15.37 -7.90 2.70
CA ILE A 173 -15.49 -6.55 3.23
C ILE A 173 -16.96 -6.18 3.28
N LEU A 174 -17.39 -5.60 4.39
CA LEU A 174 -18.74 -5.06 4.56
C LEU A 174 -18.63 -3.55 4.74
N PHE A 175 -19.12 -2.81 3.75
CA PHE A 175 -19.24 -1.36 3.84
C PHE A 175 -20.49 -1.00 4.65
N LYS A 176 -20.35 -0.05 5.59
CA LYS A 176 -21.51 0.60 6.20
C LYS A 176 -21.95 1.73 5.27
N GLY A 177 -23.21 1.68 4.84
CA GLY A 177 -23.87 2.76 4.12
C GLY A 177 -24.33 3.89 5.03
#